data_AF-A0A1Y2HVL6-F1
#
_entry.id   AF-A0A1Y2HVL6-F1
#
_cell.length_a   1.000
_cell.length_b   1.000
_cell.length_c   1.000
_cell.angle_alpha   90.00
_cell.angle_beta   90.00
_cell.angle_gamma   90.00
#
_symmetry.space_group_name_H-M   'P 1'
#
loop_
_entity.id
_entity.type
_entity.pdbx_description
1 polymer ?
#
loop_
_entity_poly.entity_id
_entity_poly.type
_entity_poly.pdbx_seq_one_letter_code
_entity_poly.pdbx_strand_id
1 'polypeptide(L)'
;MPMNPSVIDTLRNIFCRPRKQNPNAPPPPKPKAMSSPPSTAPIEPATAERSETLKANFDVITSHLTTAAQAADRSPADVRLVAVSKTKPASDILSLHTSTGHLHFGENYVQELVEKAAQLPSTLQWHFIGHVQSNKAKLIAPIPNLYVVETLDSAKLAKELNKHRAAKDGLSRLKVFVQVNTSAEDSKSGIKSYDQLAEIASVVVDECPSLQLAGLMTIGEPGMGERDFSRLAEWAGKLEKEGKVSGKLELSMGMSDDYELAIKHGSTNVRVGSALFGARMYPPGKGPKA
;
A
#
# COMPACT_ATOMS: atom_id res chain seq x y z
N MET A 1 -44.82 -3.38 -27.88
CA MET A 1 -46.05 -2.88 -27.24
C MET A 1 -45.67 -2.23 -25.91
N PRO A 2 -45.92 -0.93 -25.70
CA PRO A 2 -45.51 -0.25 -24.48
C PRO A 2 -46.47 -0.55 -23.32
N MET A 3 -45.90 -0.73 -22.12
CA MET A 3 -46.61 -1.08 -20.89
C MET A 3 -47.50 0.06 -20.36
N ASN A 4 -48.57 -0.36 -19.67
CA ASN A 4 -49.69 0.43 -19.18
C ASN A 4 -49.28 1.40 -18.02
N PRO A 5 -49.60 2.71 -18.09
CA PRO A 5 -49.22 3.73 -17.09
C PRO A 5 -49.73 3.47 -15.66
N SER A 6 -50.71 2.60 -15.47
CA SER A 6 -51.34 2.34 -14.16
C SER A 6 -50.48 1.55 -13.16
N VAL A 7 -49.33 0.99 -13.56
CA VAL A 7 -48.44 0.23 -12.66
C VAL A 7 -47.36 1.13 -12.02
N ILE A 8 -47.06 2.27 -12.64
CA ILE A 8 -46.01 3.20 -12.19
C ILE A 8 -46.45 4.01 -10.96
N ASP A 9 -47.74 4.30 -10.84
CA ASP A 9 -48.26 5.11 -9.72
C ASP A 9 -48.44 4.34 -8.41
N THR A 10 -48.57 3.01 -8.45
CA THR A 10 -48.77 2.19 -7.24
C THR A 10 -47.46 1.99 -6.45
N LEU A 11 -46.29 2.08 -7.09
CA LEU A 11 -44.99 1.94 -6.41
C LEU A 11 -44.44 3.25 -5.83
N ARG A 12 -44.98 4.41 -6.24
CA ARG A 12 -44.56 5.72 -5.73
C ARG A 12 -45.12 6.03 -4.33
N ASN A 13 -46.23 5.41 -3.94
CA ASN A 13 -46.94 5.72 -2.70
C ASN A 13 -46.54 4.87 -1.48
N ILE A 14 -45.60 3.93 -1.60
CA ILE A 14 -45.16 3.09 -0.48
C ILE A 14 -43.95 3.68 0.28
N PHE A 15 -43.16 4.57 -0.35
CA PHE A 15 -41.91 5.10 0.25
C PHE A 15 -41.94 6.56 0.73
N CYS A 16 -43.06 7.27 0.60
CA CYS A 16 -43.19 8.66 1.07
C CYS A 16 -44.22 8.79 2.19
N ARG A 17 -43.92 8.22 3.37
CA ARG A 17 -44.51 8.72 4.62
C ARG A 17 -43.57 9.79 5.21
N PRO A 18 -44.04 11.03 5.46
CA PRO A 18 -43.22 12.02 6.14
C PRO A 18 -42.97 11.55 7.58
N ARG A 19 -41.69 11.38 7.95
CA ARG A 19 -41.30 11.24 9.37
C ARG A 19 -41.71 12.52 10.09
N LYS A 20 -42.45 12.39 11.19
CA LYS A 20 -42.67 13.49 12.15
C LYS A 20 -41.30 14.03 12.56
N GLN A 21 -40.98 15.27 12.19
CA GLN A 21 -39.78 15.97 12.62
C GLN A 21 -39.93 16.29 14.11
N ASN A 22 -38.96 15.85 14.91
CA ASN A 22 -38.85 16.23 16.31
C ASN A 22 -38.42 17.71 16.37
N PRO A 23 -39.23 18.64 16.94
CA PRO A 23 -38.93 20.07 16.96
C PRO A 23 -37.69 20.45 17.80
N ASN A 24 -37.10 19.51 18.55
CA ASN A 24 -35.89 19.72 19.35
C ASN A 24 -34.63 19.03 18.78
N ALA A 25 -34.62 18.60 17.52
CA ALA A 25 -33.43 18.02 16.91
C ALA A 25 -32.40 19.11 16.55
N PRO A 26 -31.12 18.99 16.98
CA PRO A 26 -30.08 19.92 16.54
C PRO A 26 -29.88 19.83 15.02
N PRO A 27 -29.54 20.95 14.35
CA PRO A 27 -29.40 20.98 12.90
C PRO A 27 -28.31 20.00 12.43
N PRO A 28 -28.48 19.38 11.25
CA PRO A 28 -27.47 18.49 10.69
C PRO A 28 -26.14 19.26 10.52
N PRO A 29 -24.99 18.63 10.84
CA PRO A 29 -23.70 19.29 10.69
C PRO A 29 -23.48 19.69 9.23
N LYS A 30 -23.05 20.94 9.02
CA LYS A 30 -22.72 21.46 7.68
C LYS A 30 -21.71 20.52 7.00
N PRO A 31 -21.85 20.24 5.69
CA PRO A 31 -20.87 19.46 4.97
C PRO A 31 -19.50 20.13 5.10
N LYS A 32 -18.50 19.37 5.57
CA LYS A 32 -17.10 19.82 5.59
C LYS A 32 -16.69 20.09 4.14
N ALA A 33 -16.14 21.28 3.90
CA ALA A 33 -15.61 21.69 2.61
C ALA A 33 -14.68 20.59 2.04
N MET A 34 -14.83 20.33 0.75
CA MET A 34 -13.89 19.49 0.00
C MET A 34 -12.49 20.07 0.17
N SER A 35 -11.53 19.20 0.45
CA SER A 35 -10.12 19.53 0.62
C SER A 35 -9.62 20.36 -0.57
N SER A 36 -8.86 21.40 -0.27
CA SER A 36 -8.12 22.23 -1.22
C SER A 36 -7.40 21.37 -2.26
N PRO A 37 -7.25 21.84 -3.52
CA PRO A 37 -6.39 21.17 -4.50
C PRO A 37 -4.95 21.04 -3.94
N PRO A 38 -4.19 20.01 -4.34
CA PRO A 38 -2.81 19.84 -3.91
C PRO A 38 -2.01 21.10 -4.23
N SER A 39 -1.22 21.56 -3.26
CA SER A 39 -0.38 22.75 -3.40
C SER A 39 0.56 22.57 -4.60
N THR A 40 0.50 23.48 -5.55
CA THR A 40 1.41 23.58 -6.69
C THR A 40 2.70 24.32 -6.35
N ALA A 41 2.94 24.60 -5.06
CA ALA A 41 4.17 25.26 -4.62
C ALA A 41 5.40 24.40 -4.95
N PRO A 42 6.50 24.99 -5.43
CA PRO A 42 7.75 24.28 -5.65
C PRO A 42 8.19 23.55 -4.37
N ILE A 43 8.68 22.32 -4.53
CA ILE A 43 9.27 21.57 -3.41
C ILE A 43 10.56 22.31 -3.01
N GLU A 44 10.59 22.84 -1.79
CA GLU A 44 11.81 23.40 -1.21
C GLU A 44 12.91 22.33 -1.20
N PRO A 45 14.08 22.56 -1.81
CA PRO A 45 15.10 21.54 -1.95
C PRO A 45 15.66 21.13 -0.58
N ALA A 46 16.04 19.86 -0.44
CA ALA A 46 16.80 19.42 0.71
C ALA A 46 18.18 20.12 0.73
N THR A 47 18.75 20.32 1.92
CA THR A 47 20.11 20.87 2.03
C THR A 47 21.13 19.92 1.38
N ALA A 48 22.28 20.46 0.98
CA ALA A 48 23.36 19.65 0.40
C ALA A 48 23.79 18.53 1.36
N GLU A 49 24.03 18.87 2.63
CA GLU A 49 24.35 17.91 3.70
C GLU A 49 23.29 16.82 3.86
N ARG A 50 22.01 17.19 3.82
CA ARG A 50 20.91 16.21 3.90
C ARG A 50 20.92 15.29 2.69
N SER A 51 21.14 15.83 1.49
CA SER A 51 21.18 15.08 0.25
C SER A 51 22.35 14.09 0.22
N GLU A 52 23.54 14.52 0.65
CA GLU A 52 24.72 13.65 0.80
C GLU A 52 24.48 12.54 1.81
N THR A 53 23.85 12.85 2.95
CA THR A 53 23.50 11.86 3.98
C THR A 53 22.54 10.80 3.42
N LEU A 54 21.48 11.21 2.72
CA LEU A 54 20.51 10.29 2.13
C LEU A 54 21.18 9.37 1.10
N LYS A 55 22.05 9.94 0.26
CA LYS A 55 22.81 9.16 -0.72
C LYS A 55 23.75 8.16 -0.04
N ALA A 56 24.52 8.58 0.97
CA ALA A 56 25.44 7.70 1.68
C ALA A 56 24.70 6.54 2.36
N ASN A 57 23.57 6.82 3.02
CA ASN A 57 22.74 5.77 3.62
C ASN A 57 22.20 4.79 2.56
N PHE A 58 21.76 5.32 1.42
CA PHE A 58 21.30 4.49 0.30
C PHE A 58 22.39 3.58 -0.25
N ASP A 59 23.61 4.12 -0.46
CA ASP A 59 24.75 3.35 -0.95
C ASP A 59 25.11 2.21 0.02
N VAL A 60 25.08 2.48 1.33
CA VAL A 60 25.30 1.45 2.38
C VAL A 60 24.23 0.37 2.33
N ILE A 61 22.95 0.76 2.33
CA ILE A 61 21.83 -0.20 2.32
C ILE A 61 21.89 -1.06 1.05
N THR A 62 22.07 -0.45 -0.12
CA THR A 62 22.13 -1.20 -1.39
C THR A 62 23.34 -2.13 -1.46
N SER A 63 24.47 -1.75 -0.87
CA SER A 63 25.61 -2.66 -0.69
C SER A 63 25.25 -3.85 0.19
N HIS A 64 24.56 -3.64 1.30
CA HIS A 64 24.15 -4.74 2.19
C HIS A 64 23.14 -5.68 1.50
N LEU A 65 22.18 -5.13 0.77
CA LEU A 65 21.22 -5.93 0.00
C LEU A 65 21.90 -6.77 -1.08
N THR A 66 22.91 -6.20 -1.75
CA THR A 66 23.72 -6.93 -2.74
C THR A 66 24.44 -8.12 -2.09
N THR A 67 25.13 -7.88 -0.97
CA THR A 67 25.83 -8.94 -0.21
C THR A 67 24.86 -10.01 0.28
N ALA A 68 23.70 -9.62 0.83
CA ALA A 68 22.70 -10.55 1.33
C ALA A 68 22.07 -11.40 0.20
N ALA A 69 21.79 -10.80 -0.96
CA ALA A 69 21.29 -11.54 -2.12
C ALA A 69 22.32 -12.55 -2.63
N GLN A 70 23.58 -12.15 -2.74
CA GLN A 70 24.68 -13.04 -3.16
C GLN A 70 24.89 -14.19 -2.17
N ALA A 71 24.85 -13.91 -0.86
CA ALA A 71 24.96 -14.93 0.18
C ALA A 71 23.77 -15.92 0.19
N ALA A 72 22.65 -15.55 -0.42
CA ALA A 72 21.49 -16.41 -0.61
C ALA A 72 21.44 -17.06 -2.01
N ASP A 73 22.53 -17.00 -2.79
CA ASP A 73 22.63 -17.50 -4.17
C ASP A 73 21.57 -16.89 -5.12
N ARG A 74 21.27 -15.61 -4.93
CA ARG A 74 20.28 -14.86 -5.71
C ARG A 74 20.89 -13.66 -6.42
N SER A 75 20.24 -13.23 -7.51
CA SER A 75 20.60 -11.97 -8.15
C SER A 75 20.19 -10.80 -7.26
N PRO A 76 21.06 -9.79 -7.05
CA PRO A 76 20.66 -8.55 -6.38
C PRO A 76 19.46 -7.86 -7.05
N ALA A 77 19.28 -8.05 -8.35
CA ALA A 77 18.12 -7.51 -9.09
C ALA A 77 16.78 -8.15 -8.69
N ASP A 78 16.80 -9.32 -8.03
CA ASP A 78 15.59 -9.99 -7.53
C ASP A 78 15.09 -9.39 -6.22
N VAL A 79 15.84 -8.47 -5.61
CA VAL A 79 15.52 -7.83 -4.33
C VAL A 79 15.32 -6.34 -4.54
N ARG A 80 14.07 -5.91 -4.49
CA ARG A 80 13.69 -4.50 -4.56
C ARG A 80 13.79 -3.85 -3.19
N LEU A 81 14.58 -2.79 -3.10
CA LEU A 81 14.49 -1.84 -1.99
C LEU A 81 13.25 -0.97 -2.15
N VAL A 82 12.39 -0.95 -1.14
CA VAL A 82 11.28 0.00 -1.01
C VAL A 82 11.67 1.03 0.05
N ALA A 83 12.00 2.25 -0.37
CA ALA A 83 12.35 3.36 0.51
C ALA A 83 11.11 3.90 1.23
N VAL A 84 10.93 3.56 2.50
CA VAL A 84 9.74 3.94 3.28
C VAL A 84 9.85 5.39 3.74
N SER A 85 9.17 6.28 3.02
CA SER A 85 9.25 7.74 3.15
C SER A 85 8.14 8.38 3.99
N LYS A 86 7.33 7.58 4.68
CA LYS A 86 6.28 8.10 5.57
C LYS A 86 6.83 9.12 6.56
N THR A 87 6.12 10.21 6.76
CA THR A 87 6.50 11.36 7.60
C THR A 87 7.75 12.13 7.14
N LYS A 88 8.31 11.81 5.96
CA LYS A 88 9.46 12.53 5.38
C LYS A 88 8.99 13.54 4.34
N PRO A 89 9.64 14.71 4.25
CA PRO A 89 9.26 15.73 3.29
C PRO A 89 9.47 15.24 1.85
N ALA A 90 8.70 15.78 0.90
CA ALA A 90 8.85 15.46 -0.53
C ALA A 90 10.28 15.77 -1.05
N SER A 91 10.97 16.72 -0.43
CA SER A 91 12.35 17.09 -0.76
C SER A 91 13.36 15.99 -0.51
N ASP A 92 13.20 15.18 0.55
CA ASP A 92 14.04 13.99 0.81
C ASP A 92 13.87 12.96 -0.31
N ILE A 93 12.62 12.75 -0.77
CA ILE A 93 12.26 11.80 -1.82
C ILE A 93 12.86 12.24 -3.16
N LEU A 94 12.68 13.52 -3.50
CA LEU A 94 13.21 14.12 -4.72
C LEU A 94 14.74 14.09 -4.74
N SER A 95 15.38 14.41 -3.62
CA SER A 95 16.84 14.37 -3.48
C SER A 95 17.38 12.95 -3.69
N LEU A 96 16.78 11.96 -3.03
CA LEU A 96 17.20 10.56 -3.19
C LEU A 96 16.99 10.08 -4.64
N HIS A 97 15.83 10.37 -5.24
CA HIS A 97 15.55 10.00 -6.63
C HIS A 97 16.55 10.62 -7.60
N THR A 98 16.83 11.93 -7.46
CA THR A 98 17.70 12.66 -8.39
C THR A 98 19.17 12.23 -8.26
N SER A 99 19.64 11.92 -7.05
CA SER A 99 21.04 11.56 -6.80
C SER A 99 21.37 10.09 -7.03
N THR A 100 20.38 9.19 -7.01
CA THR A 100 20.60 7.74 -7.10
C THR A 100 19.83 7.05 -8.23
N GLY A 101 18.83 7.72 -8.81
CA GLY A 101 17.89 7.11 -9.76
C GLY A 101 16.84 6.20 -9.10
N HIS A 102 16.78 6.13 -7.77
CA HIS A 102 15.85 5.25 -7.06
C HIS A 102 14.39 5.56 -7.38
N LEU A 103 13.57 4.52 -7.59
CA LEU A 103 12.18 4.66 -8.05
C LEU A 103 11.12 4.28 -7.02
N HIS A 104 11.41 3.35 -6.11
CA HIS A 104 10.40 2.65 -5.32
C HIS A 104 10.23 3.23 -3.91
N PHE A 105 9.13 3.95 -3.68
CA PHE A 105 8.87 4.62 -2.40
C PHE A 105 7.62 4.10 -1.70
N GLY A 106 7.72 3.89 -0.39
CA GLY A 106 6.65 3.34 0.45
C GLY A 106 5.97 4.39 1.32
N GLU A 107 4.65 4.50 1.23
CA GLU A 107 3.83 5.39 2.05
C GLU A 107 2.79 4.62 2.89
N ASN A 108 2.54 5.12 4.10
CA ASN A 108 1.57 4.52 5.03
C ASN A 108 0.24 5.30 5.13
N TYR A 109 0.24 6.58 4.76
CA TYR A 109 -0.89 7.46 4.99
C TYR A 109 -1.48 7.92 3.65
N VAL A 110 -2.78 7.71 3.47
CA VAL A 110 -3.46 7.98 2.19
C VAL A 110 -3.28 9.42 1.72
N GLN A 111 -3.42 10.40 2.62
CA GLN A 111 -3.29 11.81 2.23
C GLN A 111 -1.84 12.17 1.87
N GLU A 112 -0.88 11.64 2.63
CA GLU A 112 0.53 11.86 2.35
C GLU A 112 0.92 11.29 0.97
N LEU A 113 0.45 10.10 0.63
CA LEU A 113 0.63 9.53 -0.71
C LEU A 113 0.01 10.40 -1.80
N VAL A 114 -1.24 10.83 -1.63
CA VAL A 114 -1.95 11.65 -2.64
C VAL A 114 -1.22 12.97 -2.87
N GLU A 115 -0.80 13.65 -1.80
CA GLU A 115 -0.08 14.91 -1.87
C GLU A 115 1.29 14.75 -2.53
N LYS A 116 2.05 13.72 -2.14
CA LYS A 116 3.38 13.44 -2.70
C LYS A 116 3.31 13.02 -4.16
N ALA A 117 2.38 12.14 -4.53
CA ALA A 117 2.22 11.70 -5.92
C ALA A 117 1.81 12.84 -6.86
N ALA A 118 1.14 13.88 -6.36
CA ALA A 118 0.80 15.07 -7.14
C ALA A 118 1.98 16.04 -7.33
N GLN A 119 2.94 16.05 -6.41
CA GLN A 119 4.06 17.01 -6.39
C GLN A 119 5.36 16.44 -6.98
N LEU A 120 5.56 15.13 -6.91
CA LEU A 120 6.81 14.46 -7.28
C LEU A 120 6.78 13.88 -8.70
N PRO A 121 7.97 13.58 -9.28
CA PRO A 121 8.07 13.02 -10.63
C PRO A 121 7.18 11.79 -10.85
N SER A 122 6.51 11.74 -12.01
CA SER A 122 5.65 10.62 -12.39
C SER A 122 6.41 9.31 -12.64
N THR A 123 7.75 9.38 -12.74
CA THR A 123 8.67 8.24 -12.83
C THR A 123 8.73 7.42 -11.54
N LEU A 124 8.39 8.02 -10.39
CA LEU A 124 8.38 7.32 -9.11
C LEU A 124 7.32 6.22 -9.09
N GLN A 125 7.62 5.13 -8.41
CA GLN A 125 6.77 3.96 -8.26
C GLN A 125 6.31 3.84 -6.81
N TRP A 126 5.06 4.22 -6.55
CA TRP A 126 4.53 4.25 -5.20
C TRP A 126 4.06 2.88 -4.72
N HIS A 127 4.51 2.50 -3.54
CA HIS A 127 4.03 1.36 -2.77
C HIS A 127 3.15 1.90 -1.64
N PHE A 128 1.89 1.51 -1.59
CA PHE A 128 1.07 1.78 -0.40
C PHE A 128 1.17 0.60 0.57
N ILE A 129 1.80 0.84 1.71
CA ILE A 129 2.15 -0.19 2.71
C ILE A 129 1.51 0.08 4.09
N GLY A 130 0.58 1.04 4.16
CA GLY A 130 -0.26 1.26 5.34
C GLY A 130 -1.63 0.63 5.18
N HIS A 131 -2.39 0.49 6.27
CA HIS A 131 -3.73 -0.08 6.18
C HIS A 131 -4.68 0.81 5.36
N VAL A 132 -5.35 0.23 4.37
CA VAL A 132 -6.34 0.93 3.53
C VAL A 132 -7.75 0.64 4.03
N GLN A 133 -8.41 1.66 4.57
CA GLN A 133 -9.85 1.60 4.76
C GLN A 133 -10.54 1.57 3.39
N SER A 134 -11.52 0.69 3.17
CA SER A 134 -12.14 0.51 1.84
C SER A 134 -12.71 1.81 1.25
N ASN A 135 -13.27 2.70 2.10
CA ASN A 135 -13.78 4.02 1.66
C ASN A 135 -12.69 5.01 1.20
N LYS A 136 -11.42 4.72 1.47
CA LYS A 136 -10.26 5.50 1.02
C LYS A 136 -9.62 4.94 -0.25
N ALA A 137 -10.01 3.75 -0.71
CA ALA A 137 -9.54 3.17 -1.98
C ALA A 137 -9.72 4.14 -3.16
N LYS A 138 -10.84 4.88 -3.17
CA LYS A 138 -11.15 5.92 -4.16
C LYS A 138 -10.12 7.03 -4.31
N LEU A 139 -9.28 7.25 -3.29
CA LEU A 139 -8.28 8.31 -3.29
C LEU A 139 -6.95 7.84 -3.90
N ILE A 140 -6.58 6.57 -3.68
CA ILE A 140 -5.27 6.04 -4.09
C ILE A 140 -5.33 5.25 -5.40
N ALA A 141 -6.40 4.48 -5.64
CA ALA A 141 -6.48 3.62 -6.82
C ALA A 141 -6.34 4.37 -8.17
N PRO A 142 -6.85 5.62 -8.31
CA PRO A 142 -6.67 6.39 -9.54
C PRO A 142 -5.28 7.02 -9.75
N ILE A 143 -4.35 6.90 -8.79
CA ILE A 143 -3.00 7.46 -8.92
C ILE A 143 -2.25 6.69 -10.03
N PRO A 144 -1.80 7.37 -11.12
CA PRO A 144 -1.25 6.69 -12.28
C PRO A 144 -0.02 5.83 -11.98
N ASN A 145 0.89 6.38 -11.19
CA ASN A 145 2.14 5.75 -10.80
C ASN A 145 2.07 5.06 -9.42
N LEU A 146 0.86 4.73 -8.96
CA LEU A 146 0.68 3.75 -7.88
C LEU A 146 1.06 2.37 -8.41
N TYR A 147 2.23 1.90 -7.98
CA TYR A 147 2.81 0.65 -8.43
C TYR A 147 2.15 -0.56 -7.78
N VAL A 148 1.97 -0.52 -6.45
CA VAL A 148 1.37 -1.63 -5.69
C VAL A 148 0.67 -1.15 -4.41
N VAL A 149 -0.41 -1.83 -4.02
CA VAL A 149 -0.98 -1.77 -2.66
C VAL A 149 -0.65 -3.08 -1.96
N GLU A 150 0.15 -3.04 -0.89
CA GLU A 150 0.67 -4.25 -0.25
C GLU A 150 -0.15 -4.76 0.93
N THR A 151 -1.20 -4.04 1.30
CA THR A 151 -1.98 -4.28 2.52
C THR A 151 -3.38 -4.79 2.24
N LEU A 152 -3.58 -5.56 1.16
CA LEU A 152 -4.89 -6.11 0.86
C LEU A 152 -5.24 -7.19 1.90
N ASP A 153 -6.33 -7.02 2.63
CA ASP A 153 -6.73 -7.91 3.72
C ASP A 153 -8.18 -8.42 3.61
N SER A 154 -8.91 -7.99 2.58
CA SER A 154 -10.33 -8.31 2.42
C SER A 154 -10.80 -8.25 0.97
N ALA A 155 -11.75 -9.12 0.62
CA ALA A 155 -12.42 -9.11 -0.68
C ALA A 155 -13.13 -7.77 -0.95
N LYS A 156 -13.68 -7.14 0.10
CA LYS A 156 -14.30 -5.82 0.01
C LYS A 156 -13.31 -4.75 -0.44
N LEU A 157 -12.10 -4.73 0.14
CA LEU A 157 -11.06 -3.79 -0.27
C LEU A 157 -10.60 -4.06 -1.71
N ALA A 158 -10.46 -5.32 -2.11
CA ALA A 158 -10.13 -5.70 -3.49
C ALA A 158 -11.15 -5.12 -4.48
N LYS A 159 -12.46 -5.32 -4.22
CA LYS A 159 -13.54 -4.82 -5.07
C LYS A 159 -13.56 -3.29 -5.16
N GLU A 160 -13.32 -2.58 -4.05
CA GLU A 160 -13.24 -1.12 -4.06
C GLU A 160 -12.01 -0.60 -4.81
N LEU A 161 -10.83 -1.20 -4.63
CA LEU A 161 -9.62 -0.86 -5.40
C LEU A 161 -9.84 -1.10 -6.90
N ASN A 162 -10.39 -2.26 -7.27
CA ASN A 162 -10.70 -2.62 -8.64
C ASN A 162 -11.64 -1.60 -9.29
N LYS A 163 -12.77 -1.31 -8.63
CA LYS A 163 -13.78 -0.33 -9.10
C LYS A 163 -13.16 1.04 -9.36
N HIS A 164 -12.36 1.54 -8.43
CA HIS A 164 -11.78 2.88 -8.56
C HIS A 164 -10.59 2.95 -9.52
N ARG A 165 -9.85 1.85 -9.69
CA ARG A 165 -8.83 1.73 -10.74
C ARG A 165 -9.48 1.71 -12.13
N ALA A 166 -10.54 0.92 -12.30
CA ALA A 166 -11.29 0.80 -13.56
C ALA A 166 -11.96 2.10 -14.00
N ALA A 167 -12.31 2.98 -13.05
CA ALA A 167 -12.95 4.26 -13.34
C ALA A 167 -12.01 5.30 -13.99
N LYS A 168 -10.71 4.99 -14.14
CA LYS A 168 -9.72 5.88 -14.74
C LYS A 168 -9.09 5.22 -15.97
N ASP A 169 -9.41 5.77 -17.14
CA ASP A 169 -8.91 5.27 -18.41
C ASP A 169 -7.38 5.37 -18.53
N GLY A 170 -6.79 4.44 -19.27
CA GLY A 170 -5.36 4.42 -19.59
C GLY A 170 -4.44 3.93 -18.47
N LEU A 171 -4.99 3.54 -17.31
CA LEU A 171 -4.18 2.97 -16.24
C LEU A 171 -3.94 1.47 -16.44
N SER A 172 -2.72 1.02 -16.16
CA SER A 172 -2.40 -0.40 -16.06
C SER A 172 -3.13 -1.04 -14.88
N ARG A 173 -3.23 -2.38 -14.89
CA ARG A 173 -3.67 -3.15 -13.71
C ARG A 173 -2.83 -2.75 -12.49
N LEU A 174 -3.51 -2.46 -11.39
CA LEU A 174 -2.85 -2.14 -10.12
C LEU A 174 -2.37 -3.45 -9.48
N LYS A 175 -1.07 -3.56 -9.19
CA LYS A 175 -0.56 -4.69 -8.42
C LYS A 175 -1.10 -4.61 -7.00
N VAL A 176 -1.44 -5.76 -6.45
CA VAL A 176 -1.81 -5.90 -5.03
C VAL A 176 -1.04 -7.04 -4.41
N PHE A 177 -0.57 -6.83 -3.18
CA PHE A 177 -0.14 -7.91 -2.30
C PHE A 177 -1.16 -8.12 -1.20
N VAL A 178 -1.39 -9.39 -0.87
CA VAL A 178 -2.24 -9.77 0.25
C VAL A 178 -1.41 -9.76 1.53
N GLN A 179 -1.86 -9.01 2.54
CA GLN A 179 -1.20 -8.95 3.83
C GLN A 179 -1.58 -10.15 4.67
N VAL A 180 -0.59 -10.95 5.03
CA VAL A 180 -0.72 -12.10 5.92
C VAL A 180 -0.22 -11.71 7.30
N ASN A 181 -1.00 -12.03 8.32
CA ASN A 181 -0.51 -12.00 9.69
C ASN A 181 0.22 -13.33 9.94
N THR A 182 1.54 -13.31 9.83
CA THR A 182 2.41 -14.47 10.11
C THR A 182 2.78 -14.62 11.58
N SER A 183 2.42 -13.64 12.42
CA SER A 183 2.71 -13.67 13.84
C SER A 183 1.73 -14.57 14.60
N ALA A 184 2.10 -14.95 15.82
CA ALA A 184 1.20 -15.67 16.71
C ALA A 184 0.16 -14.76 17.40
N GLU A 185 0.20 -13.44 17.15
CA GLU A 185 -0.66 -12.47 17.83
C GLU A 185 -1.94 -12.16 17.05
N ASP A 186 -3.07 -12.39 17.70
CA ASP A 186 -4.39 -12.12 17.12
C ASP A 186 -4.68 -10.64 16.87
N SER A 187 -3.97 -9.74 17.53
CA SER A 187 -4.18 -8.30 17.46
C SER A 187 -3.58 -7.66 16.20
N LYS A 188 -2.67 -8.35 15.49
CA LYS A 188 -1.98 -7.80 14.32
C LYS A 188 -2.86 -7.92 13.06
N SER A 189 -2.75 -6.89 12.21
CA SER A 189 -3.49 -6.79 10.95
C SER A 189 -3.03 -7.82 9.92
N GLY A 190 -3.96 -8.27 9.07
CA GLY A 190 -3.71 -9.23 8.00
C GLY A 190 -4.53 -10.50 8.14
N ILE A 191 -4.45 -11.34 7.12
CA ILE A 191 -5.15 -12.62 7.06
C ILE A 191 -4.45 -13.66 7.93
N LYS A 192 -5.22 -14.43 8.69
CA LYS A 192 -4.70 -15.42 9.66
C LYS A 192 -4.82 -16.87 9.21
N SER A 193 -5.63 -17.15 8.18
CA SER A 193 -5.82 -18.50 7.66
C SER A 193 -5.52 -18.57 6.17
N TYR A 194 -5.00 -19.71 5.75
CA TYR A 194 -4.77 -19.98 4.33
C TYR A 194 -6.08 -19.94 3.51
N ASP A 195 -7.19 -20.41 4.08
CA ASP A 195 -8.48 -20.44 3.38
C ASP A 195 -8.99 -19.03 3.06
N GLN A 196 -8.84 -18.10 4.00
CA GLN A 196 -9.18 -16.69 3.76
C GLN A 196 -8.23 -16.04 2.73
N LEU A 197 -6.94 -16.40 2.75
CA LEU A 197 -5.97 -15.96 1.75
C LEU A 197 -6.38 -16.46 0.36
N ALA A 198 -6.71 -17.74 0.25
CA ALA A 198 -7.17 -18.37 -0.98
C ALA A 198 -8.46 -17.73 -1.52
N GLU A 199 -9.43 -17.44 -0.65
CA GLU A 199 -10.68 -16.76 -1.01
C GLU A 199 -10.38 -15.39 -1.63
N ILE A 200 -9.54 -14.58 -0.96
CA ILE A 200 -9.17 -13.25 -1.45
C ILE A 200 -8.39 -13.35 -2.76
N ALA A 201 -7.51 -14.34 -2.90
CA ALA A 201 -6.77 -14.58 -4.14
C ALA A 201 -7.72 -14.86 -5.31
N SER A 202 -8.70 -15.75 -5.13
CA SER A 202 -9.73 -16.04 -6.14
C SER A 202 -10.54 -14.79 -6.48
N VAL A 203 -10.97 -14.00 -5.50
CA VAL A 203 -11.69 -12.72 -5.77
C VAL A 203 -10.85 -11.77 -6.63
N VAL A 204 -9.55 -11.65 -6.37
CA VAL A 204 -8.68 -10.77 -7.16
C VAL A 204 -8.51 -11.29 -8.58
N VAL A 205 -8.30 -12.60 -8.75
CA VAL A 205 -8.04 -13.21 -10.05
C VAL A 205 -9.30 -13.26 -10.92
N ASP A 206 -10.44 -13.63 -10.34
CA ASP A 206 -11.67 -13.93 -11.08
C ASP A 206 -12.58 -12.70 -11.24
N GLU A 207 -12.61 -11.80 -10.26
CA GLU A 207 -13.57 -10.68 -10.22
C GLU A 207 -12.94 -9.29 -10.40
N CYS A 208 -11.61 -9.16 -10.33
CA CYS A 208 -10.93 -7.86 -10.30
C CYS A 208 -10.01 -7.63 -11.52
N PRO A 209 -10.54 -7.40 -12.73
CA PRO A 209 -9.74 -7.28 -13.96
C PRO A 209 -8.79 -6.08 -13.96
N SER A 210 -9.05 -5.04 -13.17
CA SER A 210 -8.17 -3.88 -13.01
C SER A 210 -7.11 -4.06 -11.93
N LEU A 211 -7.08 -5.21 -11.25
CA LEU A 211 -6.06 -5.58 -10.29
C LEU A 211 -5.20 -6.74 -10.81
N GLN A 212 -3.98 -6.86 -10.31
CA GLN A 212 -3.12 -8.02 -10.49
C GLN A 212 -2.67 -8.49 -9.12
N LEU A 213 -3.04 -9.72 -8.73
CA LEU A 213 -2.44 -10.35 -7.56
C LEU A 213 -0.98 -10.66 -7.88
N ALA A 214 -0.07 -9.87 -7.30
CA ALA A 214 1.34 -9.90 -7.64
C ALA A 214 2.21 -10.52 -6.55
N GLY A 215 1.68 -10.70 -5.34
CA GLY A 215 2.50 -11.14 -4.21
C GLY A 215 1.77 -11.23 -2.89
N LEU A 216 2.53 -11.57 -1.85
CA LEU A 216 2.10 -11.53 -0.45
C LEU A 216 2.99 -10.58 0.34
N MET A 217 2.47 -10.05 1.45
CA MET A 217 3.20 -9.18 2.35
C MET A 217 3.04 -9.65 3.79
N THR A 218 4.11 -9.58 4.58
CA THR A 218 4.01 -9.62 6.05
C THR A 218 4.84 -8.52 6.69
N ILE A 219 4.35 -8.02 7.82
CA ILE A 219 5.12 -7.16 8.72
C ILE A 219 6.05 -8.02 9.59
N GLY A 220 5.64 -9.24 9.92
CA GLY A 220 6.34 -10.12 10.84
C GLY A 220 6.24 -9.67 12.31
N GLU A 221 6.80 -10.50 13.18
CA GLU A 221 7.02 -10.23 14.60
C GLU A 221 8.52 -10.04 14.88
N PRO A 222 8.92 -8.97 15.60
CA PRO A 222 10.32 -8.74 15.94
C PRO A 222 10.97 -9.96 16.59
N GLY A 223 12.14 -10.37 16.08
CA GLY A 223 12.86 -11.55 16.57
C GLY A 223 12.34 -12.90 16.07
N MET A 224 11.21 -12.95 15.34
CA MET A 224 10.60 -14.18 14.83
C MET A 224 10.66 -14.30 13.31
N GLY A 225 11.56 -13.57 12.65
CA GLY A 225 11.65 -13.49 11.18
C GLY A 225 11.76 -14.84 10.48
N GLU A 226 12.55 -15.79 10.99
CA GLU A 226 12.71 -17.13 10.39
C GLU A 226 11.35 -17.84 10.23
N ARG A 227 10.55 -17.87 11.31
CA ARG A 227 9.22 -18.49 11.32
C ARG A 227 8.27 -17.77 10.37
N ASP A 228 8.26 -16.45 10.46
CA ASP A 228 7.29 -15.60 9.79
C ASP A 228 7.53 -15.56 8.27
N PHE A 229 8.79 -15.45 7.85
CA PHE A 229 9.18 -15.42 6.44
C PHE A 229 9.01 -16.79 5.79
N SER A 230 9.37 -17.88 6.49
CA SER A 230 9.10 -19.25 6.04
C SER A 230 7.61 -19.48 5.80
N ARG A 231 6.75 -19.01 6.72
CA ARG A 231 5.30 -19.14 6.59
C ARG A 231 4.76 -18.40 5.37
N LEU A 232 5.22 -17.17 5.14
CA LEU A 232 4.79 -16.39 3.98
C LEU A 232 5.18 -17.07 2.66
N ALA A 233 6.43 -17.56 2.58
CA ALA A 233 6.94 -18.28 1.42
C ALA A 233 6.17 -19.60 1.17
N GLU A 234 5.87 -20.36 2.22
CA GLU A 234 5.05 -21.58 2.15
C GLU A 234 3.67 -21.28 1.56
N TRP A 235 2.98 -20.24 2.05
CA TRP A 235 1.64 -19.89 1.58
C TRP A 235 1.63 -19.36 0.15
N ALA A 236 2.65 -18.60 -0.25
CA ALA A 236 2.82 -18.20 -1.64
C ALA A 236 2.99 -19.42 -2.56
N GLY A 237 3.93 -20.31 -2.23
CA GLY A 237 4.17 -21.53 -3.01
C GLY A 237 2.94 -22.46 -3.05
N LYS A 238 2.13 -22.49 -1.99
CA LYS A 238 0.88 -23.24 -1.96
C LYS A 238 -0.17 -22.66 -2.92
N LEU A 239 -0.35 -21.33 -2.96
CA LEU A 239 -1.24 -20.67 -3.93
C LEU A 239 -0.82 -20.94 -5.38
N GLU A 240 0.49 -20.87 -5.65
CA GLU A 240 1.07 -21.15 -6.97
C GLU A 240 0.83 -22.60 -7.40
N LYS A 241 1.11 -23.56 -6.50
CA LYS A 241 0.93 -25.00 -6.77
C LYS A 241 -0.53 -25.38 -6.98
N GLU A 242 -1.45 -24.74 -6.26
CA GLU A 242 -2.89 -24.93 -6.43
C GLU A 242 -3.45 -24.26 -7.70
N GLY A 243 -2.64 -23.52 -8.46
CA GLY A 243 -3.07 -22.82 -9.67
C GLY A 243 -4.01 -21.65 -9.40
N LYS A 244 -4.06 -21.15 -8.15
CA LYS A 244 -4.91 -20.01 -7.75
C LYS A 244 -4.39 -18.68 -8.26
N VAL A 245 -3.14 -18.65 -8.73
CA VAL A 245 -2.47 -17.48 -9.29
C VAL A 245 -1.68 -17.89 -10.52
N SER A 246 -1.48 -16.94 -11.45
CA SER A 246 -0.64 -17.17 -12.62
C SER A 246 0.78 -16.70 -12.36
N GLY A 247 1.73 -17.65 -12.31
CA GLY A 247 3.14 -17.36 -12.14
C GLY A 247 3.58 -17.22 -10.68
N LYS A 248 4.83 -16.79 -10.49
CA LYS A 248 5.47 -16.67 -9.17
C LYS A 248 5.05 -15.38 -8.47
N LEU A 249 4.68 -15.49 -7.21
CA LEU A 249 4.33 -14.38 -6.34
C LEU A 249 5.57 -13.70 -5.77
N GLU A 250 5.53 -12.37 -5.75
CA GLU A 250 6.48 -11.55 -5.01
C GLU A 250 6.24 -11.71 -3.50
N LEU A 251 7.31 -11.69 -2.72
CA LEU A 251 7.27 -11.66 -1.26
C LEU A 251 7.76 -10.31 -0.76
N SER A 252 6.90 -9.59 -0.05
CA SER A 252 7.24 -8.35 0.65
C SER A 252 7.40 -8.60 2.13
N MET A 253 8.65 -8.72 2.57
CA MET A 253 9.02 -9.03 3.94
C MET A 253 10.48 -8.61 4.20
N GLY A 254 10.80 -8.29 5.44
CA GLY A 254 12.07 -7.70 5.80
C GLY A 254 12.00 -6.17 5.91
N MET A 255 12.46 -5.67 7.04
CA MET A 255 12.65 -4.27 7.40
C MET A 255 14.11 -4.06 7.85
N SER A 256 14.45 -2.86 8.32
CA SER A 256 15.84 -2.46 8.62
C SER A 256 16.63 -3.44 9.49
N ASP A 257 15.96 -4.23 10.34
CA ASP A 257 16.61 -5.09 11.34
C ASP A 257 16.67 -6.58 10.92
N ASP A 258 15.98 -6.96 9.84
CA ASP A 258 15.79 -8.36 9.45
C ASP A 258 15.72 -8.60 7.93
N TYR A 259 16.09 -7.62 7.09
CA TYR A 259 16.03 -7.78 5.65
C TYR A 259 17.02 -8.82 5.11
N GLU A 260 18.20 -9.01 5.72
CA GLU A 260 19.14 -10.06 5.28
C GLU A 260 18.53 -11.45 5.48
N LEU A 261 17.87 -11.65 6.61
CA LEU A 261 17.12 -12.88 6.89
C LEU A 261 15.97 -13.05 5.91
N ALA A 262 15.20 -11.98 5.65
CA ALA A 262 14.10 -12.02 4.70
C ALA A 262 14.57 -12.41 3.28
N ILE A 263 15.72 -11.91 2.83
CA ILE A 263 16.29 -12.24 1.52
C ILE A 263 16.67 -13.71 1.43
N LYS A 264 17.26 -14.28 2.49
CA LYS A 264 17.54 -15.72 2.60
C LYS A 264 16.26 -16.56 2.47
N HIS A 265 15.14 -16.05 2.97
CA HIS A 265 13.81 -16.68 2.86
C HIS A 265 13.04 -16.30 1.58
N GLY A 266 13.71 -15.72 0.58
CA GLY A 266 13.11 -15.47 -0.72
C GLY A 266 12.40 -14.11 -0.87
N SER A 267 12.63 -13.15 0.04
CA SER A 267 12.06 -11.81 -0.08
C SER A 267 12.45 -11.16 -1.42
N THR A 268 11.49 -10.53 -2.06
CA THR A 268 11.64 -9.78 -3.31
C THR A 268 11.46 -8.28 -3.11
N ASN A 269 10.90 -7.87 -1.97
CA ASN A 269 10.66 -6.49 -1.59
C ASN A 269 11.03 -6.32 -0.11
N VAL A 270 12.05 -5.50 0.16
CA VAL A 270 12.49 -5.15 1.52
C VAL A 270 12.16 -3.69 1.80
N ARG A 271 11.61 -3.40 2.98
CA ARG A 271 11.01 -2.08 3.29
C ARG A 271 11.86 -1.35 4.32
N VAL A 272 12.68 -0.41 3.88
CA VAL A 272 13.65 0.28 4.75
C VAL A 272 13.28 1.74 4.92
N GLY A 273 13.13 2.19 6.17
CA GLY A 273 12.74 3.56 6.51
C GLY A 273 13.80 4.29 7.32
N SER A 274 13.88 3.99 8.62
CA SER A 274 14.74 4.72 9.56
C SER A 274 16.23 4.66 9.21
N ALA A 275 16.73 3.52 8.71
CA ALA A 275 18.13 3.40 8.30
C ALA A 275 18.46 4.28 7.07
N LEU A 276 17.46 4.59 6.23
CA LEU A 276 17.64 5.40 5.02
C LEU A 276 17.45 6.89 5.32
N PHE A 277 16.30 7.25 5.91
CA PHE A 277 15.90 8.63 6.11
C PHE A 277 16.21 9.18 7.52
N GLY A 278 16.80 8.39 8.42
CA GLY A 278 16.99 8.76 9.82
C GLY A 278 15.70 8.85 10.64
N ALA A 279 15.78 9.39 11.86
CA ALA A 279 14.65 9.52 12.78
C ALA A 279 13.48 10.35 12.21
N ARG A 280 12.25 10.07 12.66
CA ARG A 280 11.04 10.77 12.19
C ARG A 280 11.07 12.24 12.58
N MET A 281 10.65 13.12 11.68
CA MET A 281 10.39 14.51 12.02
C MET A 281 8.98 14.59 12.59
N TYR A 282 8.87 14.84 13.90
CA TYR A 282 7.59 15.15 14.52
C TYR A 282 7.38 16.67 14.48
N PRO A 283 6.17 17.16 14.17
CA PRO A 283 5.83 18.55 14.43
C PRO A 283 6.10 18.87 15.91
N PRO A 284 6.48 20.12 16.25
CA PRO A 284 6.64 20.53 17.64
C PRO A 284 5.42 20.11 18.47
N GLY A 285 5.65 19.34 19.54
CA GLY A 285 4.60 18.88 20.47
C GLY A 285 3.92 17.55 20.15
N LYS A 286 4.35 16.80 19.12
CA LYS A 286 3.80 15.46 18.81
C LYS A 286 4.87 14.37 18.72
N GLY A 287 5.91 14.43 19.56
CA GLY A 287 6.87 13.34 19.70
C GLY A 287 6.21 12.02 20.12
N PRO A 288 6.92 10.88 20.02
CA PRO A 288 6.41 9.61 20.51
C PRO A 288 6.09 9.77 22.00
N LYS A 289 4.89 9.36 22.41
CA LYS A 289 4.61 9.21 23.84
C LYS A 289 5.53 8.10 24.34
N ALA A 290 6.33 8.43 25.36
CA ALA A 290 7.12 7.47 26.12
C ALA A 290 6.24 6.37 26.70
#